data_AF-A0A9K3JC69-F1
#
_entry.id   AF-A0A9K3JC69-F1
#
_cell.length_a   1.000
_cell.length_b   1.000
_cell.length_c   1.000
_cell.angle_alpha   90.00
_cell.angle_beta   90.00
_cell.angle_gamma   90.00
#
_symmetry.space_group_name_H-M   'P 1'
#
loop_
_entity.id
_entity.type
_entity.pdbx_description
1 polymer ?
#
loop_
_entity_poly.entity_id
_entity_poly.type
_entity_poly.pdbx_seq_one_letter_code
_entity_poly.pdbx_strand_id
1 'polypeptide(L)'
;MMDLMLRFTLLLLLLHAGVSGSYSTVINSNLPRLNIKESQPVLPILSPSPLMPFTNVSVPKLSGKCPLNFSNVESVITTTAIDCWGSLAPYLANVVCCPQLDATINILLGQSSGTLTLNDDTLAKYCLSDITQLLEAQGSYNQLLELCSINHTNLTRASCPLVDLTQIENILNKSKVFESCKRIDPVKECSHRECENAITDAAINMASKNYSVPDMIDDCRKIVLRWLASKLEPSDASKVLRGTSSCKINKVCPLVFPDTKNVSKACGNTNNNQTTCCDTLEHYITKLQDQSFITNLQAISCASSFAASLQKANVSINVYDICRVKLKDFSLQG
;
A
#
# COMPACT_ATOMS: atom_id res chain seq x y z
N MET A 1 13.84 25.06 0.20
CA MET A 1 13.75 24.49 -1.17
C MET A 1 12.97 23.18 -1.19
N MET A 2 13.24 22.25 -0.25
CA MET A 2 12.51 20.98 -0.08
C MET A 2 11.03 21.14 0.29
N ASP A 3 10.70 22.09 1.18
CA ASP A 3 9.31 22.42 1.59
C ASP A 3 8.48 23.02 0.43
N LEU A 4 9.12 23.83 -0.43
CA LEU A 4 8.47 24.43 -1.60
C LEU A 4 8.20 23.38 -2.70
N MET A 5 9.15 22.46 -2.91
CA MET A 5 8.98 21.33 -3.83
C MET A 5 7.89 20.38 -3.35
N LEU A 6 7.88 20.01 -2.06
CA LEU A 6 6.84 19.15 -1.47
C LEU A 6 5.44 19.74 -1.66
N ARG A 7 5.27 21.04 -1.38
CA ARG A 7 4.00 21.75 -1.57
C ARG A 7 3.58 21.81 -3.05
N PHE A 8 4.51 22.00 -3.98
CA PHE A 8 4.21 22.01 -5.41
C PHE A 8 3.77 20.63 -5.92
N THR A 9 4.45 19.56 -5.51
CA THR A 9 4.11 18.20 -5.89
C THR A 9 2.74 17.77 -5.35
N LEU A 10 2.41 18.18 -4.10
CA LEU A 10 1.08 18.01 -3.53
C LEU A 10 -0.01 18.75 -4.32
N LEU A 11 0.27 19.96 -4.80
CA LEU A 11 -0.69 20.75 -5.59
C LEU A 11 -1.02 20.08 -6.94
N LEU A 12 -0.03 19.48 -7.60
CA LEU A 12 -0.21 18.78 -8.87
C LEU A 12 -1.03 17.49 -8.73
N LEU A 13 -0.92 16.80 -7.59
CA LEU A 13 -1.72 15.60 -7.28
C LEU A 13 -3.20 15.92 -7.08
N LEU A 14 -3.51 17.09 -6.50
CA LEU A 14 -4.90 17.52 -6.28
C LEU A 14 -5.62 17.94 -7.56
N LEU A 15 -4.89 18.40 -8.59
CA LEU A 15 -5.49 18.90 -9.84
C LEU A 15 -6.00 17.80 -10.79
N HIS A 16 -5.65 16.53 -10.56
CA HIS A 16 -6.05 15.40 -11.43
C HIS A 16 -7.24 14.60 -10.90
N ALA A 17 -7.75 14.89 -9.70
CA ALA A 17 -8.86 14.16 -9.08
C ALA A 17 -10.21 14.87 -9.27
N GLY A 18 -10.64 15.02 -10.52
CA GLY A 18 -11.93 15.63 -10.87
C GLY A 18 -12.95 14.62 -11.39
N VAL A 19 -13.48 13.73 -10.55
CA VAL A 19 -14.72 12.97 -10.87
C VAL A 19 -15.54 12.75 -9.61
N SER A 20 -16.81 13.18 -9.65
CA SER A 20 -17.81 13.04 -8.60
C SER A 20 -18.47 11.66 -8.61
N GLY A 21 -18.42 10.93 -7.50
CA GLY A 21 -19.21 9.72 -7.26
C GLY A 21 -19.61 9.64 -5.79
N SER A 22 -20.88 9.32 -5.51
CA SER A 22 -21.45 9.27 -4.16
C SER A 22 -21.43 7.84 -3.63
N TYR A 23 -20.84 7.59 -2.45
CA TYR A 23 -20.94 6.31 -1.73
C TYR A 23 -21.11 6.56 -0.23
N SER A 24 -22.20 6.03 0.30
CA SER A 24 -22.49 5.86 1.72
C SER A 24 -22.25 4.41 2.11
N THR A 25 -21.93 4.17 3.38
CA THR A 25 -21.90 2.89 4.12
C THR A 25 -20.57 2.12 4.19
N VAL A 26 -19.73 2.47 5.17
CA VAL A 26 -19.13 1.54 6.15
C VAL A 26 -18.82 2.34 7.43
N ILE A 27 -19.76 2.43 8.37
CA ILE A 27 -19.45 2.88 9.75
C ILE A 27 -20.00 1.82 10.71
N ASN A 28 -19.07 1.16 11.41
CA ASN A 28 -19.39 0.23 12.48
C ASN A 28 -19.90 1.03 13.70
N SER A 29 -20.98 0.56 14.32
CA SER A 29 -21.89 1.31 15.21
C SER A 29 -21.36 1.66 16.61
N ASN A 30 -20.06 1.52 16.87
CA ASN A 30 -19.44 1.78 18.18
C ASN A 30 -18.42 2.94 18.19
N LEU A 31 -18.41 3.80 17.16
CA LEU A 31 -17.61 5.01 17.18
C LEU A 31 -18.19 6.02 18.20
N PRO A 32 -17.38 6.70 19.05
CA PRO A 32 -17.81 8.00 19.58
C PRO A 32 -18.23 8.83 18.36
N ARG A 33 -19.42 9.44 18.39
CA ARG A 33 -19.99 10.21 17.28
C ARG A 33 -18.98 11.29 16.85
N LEU A 34 -18.07 10.95 15.95
CA LEU A 34 -17.37 11.91 15.12
C LEU A 34 -18.51 12.55 14.35
N ASN A 35 -18.88 13.77 14.72
CA ASN A 35 -19.88 14.52 13.99
C ASN A 35 -19.19 15.00 12.70
N ILE A 36 -18.89 14.05 11.81
CA ILE A 36 -18.36 14.26 10.48
C ILE A 36 -19.50 14.90 9.70
N LYS A 37 -19.72 16.20 9.90
CA LYS A 37 -20.56 17.00 9.01
C LYS A 37 -19.99 16.80 7.61
N GLU A 38 -20.82 16.22 6.75
CA GLU A 38 -20.61 15.96 5.33
C GLU A 38 -19.54 16.86 4.72
N SER A 39 -18.33 16.34 4.57
CA SER A 39 -17.28 16.97 3.80
C SER A 39 -16.84 16.00 2.73
N GLN A 40 -17.51 16.12 1.57
CA GLN A 40 -17.25 15.47 0.28
C GLN A 40 -17.26 13.93 0.27
N PRO A 41 -17.66 13.30 -0.86
CA PRO A 41 -17.55 11.86 -1.00
C PRO A 41 -16.10 11.43 -0.76
N VAL A 42 -15.91 10.48 0.16
CA VAL A 42 -14.61 9.86 0.41
C VAL A 42 -14.29 9.00 -0.81
N LEU A 43 -13.67 9.62 -1.81
CA LEU A 43 -13.11 8.89 -2.93
C LEU A 43 -11.99 8.01 -2.39
N PRO A 44 -11.96 6.69 -2.67
CA PRO A 44 -10.75 5.92 -2.47
C PRO A 44 -9.68 6.62 -3.30
N ILE A 45 -8.66 7.15 -2.62
CA ILE A 45 -7.52 7.74 -3.32
C ILE A 45 -6.89 6.58 -4.09
N LEU A 46 -7.09 6.62 -5.40
CA LEU A 46 -6.29 5.90 -6.36
C LEU A 46 -4.84 6.22 -6.03
N SER A 47 -3.98 5.19 -6.00
CA SER A 47 -2.54 5.42 -5.92
C SER A 47 -2.20 6.57 -6.89
N PRO A 48 -1.60 7.67 -6.40
CA PRO A 48 -1.38 8.85 -7.22
C PRO A 48 -0.68 8.46 -8.52
N SER A 49 -0.96 9.21 -9.59
CA SER A 49 -0.20 9.06 -10.83
C SER A 49 1.29 9.14 -10.51
N PRO A 50 2.14 8.34 -11.18
CA PRO A 50 3.56 8.32 -10.89
C PRO A 50 4.13 9.74 -10.91
N LEU A 51 4.99 10.05 -9.94
CA LEU A 51 5.72 11.32 -9.88
C LEU A 51 6.46 11.59 -11.22
N MET A 52 6.83 12.84 -11.51
CA MET A 52 7.55 13.12 -12.77
C MET A 52 8.87 12.33 -12.84
N PRO A 53 9.27 11.82 -14.02
CA PRO A 53 10.50 11.03 -14.16
C PRO A 53 11.74 11.83 -13.74
N PHE A 54 12.62 11.20 -12.98
CA PHE A 54 13.92 11.77 -12.63
C PHE A 54 14.89 11.68 -13.80
N THR A 55 15.63 12.76 -14.05
CA THR A 55 16.59 12.85 -15.16
C THR A 55 18.00 12.37 -14.77
N ASN A 56 18.26 12.12 -13.49
CA ASN A 56 19.60 11.75 -13.00
C ASN A 56 19.71 10.23 -12.87
N VAL A 57 19.82 9.56 -14.02
CA VAL A 57 19.98 8.10 -14.10
C VAL A 57 21.47 7.77 -14.03
N SER A 58 21.85 6.99 -13.02
CA SER A 58 23.21 6.44 -12.90
C SER A 58 23.29 5.04 -13.53
N VAL A 59 24.51 4.54 -13.76
CA VAL A 59 24.69 3.18 -14.30
C VAL A 59 24.56 2.17 -13.15
N PRO A 60 23.57 1.26 -13.18
CA PRO A 60 23.39 0.25 -12.13
C PRO A 60 24.52 -0.79 -12.17
N LYS A 61 24.97 -1.27 -11.00
CA LYS A 61 26.03 -2.29 -10.89
C LYS A 61 25.45 -3.69 -10.71
N LEU A 62 24.84 -4.22 -11.76
CA LEU A 62 24.20 -5.54 -11.71
C LEU A 62 25.19 -6.68 -11.43
N SER A 63 24.73 -7.69 -10.70
CA SER A 63 25.48 -8.91 -10.39
C SER A 63 25.78 -9.75 -11.63
N GLY A 64 24.96 -9.62 -12.68
CA GLY A 64 25.01 -10.42 -13.89
C GLY A 64 24.57 -11.88 -13.70
N LYS A 65 23.99 -12.22 -12.54
CA LYS A 65 23.59 -13.60 -12.18
C LYS A 65 22.09 -13.80 -12.12
N CYS A 66 21.30 -12.73 -12.11
CA CYS A 66 19.85 -12.84 -12.16
C CYS A 66 19.37 -13.24 -13.57
N PRO A 67 18.57 -14.33 -13.71
CA PRO A 67 18.06 -14.74 -15.02
C PRO A 67 16.85 -13.93 -15.51
N LEU A 68 16.34 -12.97 -14.71
CA LEU A 68 15.16 -12.19 -15.07
C LEU A 68 15.49 -11.18 -16.17
N ASN A 69 14.56 -11.01 -17.11
CA ASN A 69 14.67 -10.03 -18.18
C ASN A 69 14.04 -8.70 -17.74
N PHE A 70 14.88 -7.75 -17.33
CA PHE A 70 14.43 -6.42 -16.89
C PHE A 70 13.94 -5.52 -18.03
N SER A 71 14.38 -5.77 -19.28
CA SER A 71 14.00 -4.95 -20.44
C SER A 71 12.51 -5.05 -20.75
N ASN A 72 11.90 -6.22 -20.55
CA ASN A 72 10.47 -6.42 -20.81
C ASN A 72 9.56 -5.61 -19.86
N VAL A 73 10.08 -5.18 -18.72
CA VAL A 73 9.30 -4.52 -17.67
C VAL A 73 9.90 -3.17 -17.26
N GLU A 74 10.74 -2.58 -18.12
CA GLU A 74 11.46 -1.33 -17.88
C GLU A 74 10.51 -0.18 -17.46
N SER A 75 9.35 -0.09 -18.11
CA SER A 75 8.33 0.92 -17.79
C SER A 75 7.77 0.76 -16.36
N VAL A 76 7.63 -0.49 -15.89
CA VAL A 76 7.17 -0.80 -14.53
C VAL A 76 8.27 -0.48 -13.53
N ILE A 77 9.52 -0.87 -13.80
CA ILE A 77 10.68 -0.52 -12.95
C ILE A 77 10.82 1.00 -12.80
N THR A 78 10.67 1.74 -13.90
CA THR A 78 10.72 3.20 -13.92
C THR A 78 9.61 3.80 -13.07
N THR A 79 8.38 3.31 -13.24
CA THR A 79 7.23 3.71 -12.43
C THR A 79 7.49 3.47 -10.93
N THR A 80 8.12 2.35 -10.59
CA THR A 80 8.47 2.00 -9.21
C THR A 80 9.54 2.91 -8.63
N ALA A 81 10.60 3.20 -9.38
CA ALA A 81 11.64 4.11 -8.93
C ALA A 81 11.07 5.50 -8.61
N ILE A 82 10.15 5.95 -9.45
CA ILE A 82 9.40 7.18 -9.30
C ILE A 82 8.51 7.15 -8.05
N ASP A 83 7.65 6.13 -7.91
CA ASP A 83 6.73 5.99 -6.77
C ASP A 83 7.46 5.82 -5.44
N CYS A 84 8.67 5.27 -5.49
CA CYS A 84 9.58 5.05 -4.38
C CYS A 84 10.74 6.04 -4.35
N TRP A 85 10.53 7.27 -4.82
CA TRP A 85 11.61 8.26 -4.88
C TRP A 85 12.20 8.54 -3.50
N GLY A 86 13.53 8.59 -3.41
CA GLY A 86 14.30 8.59 -2.16
C GLY A 86 13.73 9.44 -1.03
N SER A 87 13.53 10.74 -1.25
CA SER A 87 13.08 11.64 -0.19
C SER A 87 11.61 11.49 0.20
N LEU A 88 10.78 10.87 -0.65
CA LEU A 88 9.34 10.72 -0.40
C LEU A 88 8.94 9.29 -0.01
N ALA A 89 9.78 8.29 -0.32
CA ALA A 89 9.45 6.89 -0.10
C ALA A 89 9.07 6.58 1.35
N PRO A 90 9.78 7.07 2.40
CA PRO A 90 9.37 6.80 3.79
C PRO A 90 7.94 7.27 4.10
N TYR A 91 7.52 8.39 3.51
CA TYR A 91 6.19 8.94 3.71
C TYR A 91 5.13 8.28 2.83
N LEU A 92 5.49 7.80 1.64
CA LEU A 92 4.58 7.18 0.66
C LEU A 92 4.60 5.66 0.69
N ALA A 93 5.38 5.05 1.59
CA ALA A 93 5.64 3.61 1.69
C ALA A 93 4.34 2.80 1.62
N ASN A 94 3.40 3.12 2.51
CA ASN A 94 2.19 2.33 2.70
C ASN A 94 1.19 2.46 1.54
N VAL A 95 1.13 3.61 0.87
CA VAL A 95 0.05 3.96 -0.06
C VAL A 95 0.45 3.92 -1.52
N VAL A 96 1.74 4.07 -1.83
CA VAL A 96 2.25 4.14 -3.20
C VAL A 96 3.43 3.21 -3.42
N CYS A 97 4.50 3.42 -2.65
CA CYS A 97 5.80 2.82 -2.95
C CYS A 97 5.81 1.29 -2.76
N CYS A 98 5.51 0.79 -1.57
CA CYS A 98 5.57 -0.66 -1.29
C CYS A 98 4.56 -1.49 -2.11
N PRO A 99 3.32 -1.03 -2.34
CA PRO A 99 2.39 -1.71 -3.24
C PRO A 99 2.93 -1.78 -4.67
N GLN A 100 3.58 -0.72 -5.15
CA GLN A 100 4.19 -0.68 -6.47
C GLN A 100 5.42 -1.59 -6.57
N LEU A 101 6.27 -1.64 -5.54
CA LEU A 101 7.42 -2.53 -5.49
C LEU A 101 7.00 -4.00 -5.46
N ASP A 102 6.00 -4.36 -4.65
CA ASP A 102 5.43 -5.72 -4.61
C ASP A 102 4.82 -6.11 -5.97
N ALA A 103 4.06 -5.21 -6.60
CA ALA A 103 3.53 -5.44 -7.95
C ALA A 103 4.66 -5.67 -8.98
N THR A 104 5.73 -4.87 -8.92
CA THR A 104 6.89 -4.99 -9.83
C THR A 104 7.57 -6.34 -9.72
N ILE A 105 7.79 -6.84 -8.51
CA ILE A 105 8.42 -8.15 -8.28
C ILE A 105 7.53 -9.26 -8.85
N ASN A 106 6.21 -9.19 -8.62
CA ASN A 106 5.29 -10.18 -9.16
C ASN A 106 5.21 -10.13 -10.69
N ILE A 107 5.30 -8.95 -11.30
CA ILE A 107 5.32 -8.78 -12.76
C ILE A 107 6.61 -9.33 -13.35
N LEU A 108 7.77 -9.02 -12.77
CA LEU A 108 9.07 -9.55 -13.18
C LEU A 108 9.07 -11.07 -13.25
N LEU A 109 8.54 -11.72 -12.20
CA LEU A 109 8.46 -13.18 -12.15
C LEU A 109 7.41 -13.74 -13.12
N GLY A 110 6.26 -13.08 -13.25
CA GLY A 110 5.21 -13.46 -14.19
C GLY A 110 5.65 -13.34 -15.66
N GLN A 111 6.51 -12.39 -15.97
CA GLN A 111 7.06 -12.16 -17.31
C GLN A 111 8.30 -13.02 -17.61
N SER A 112 8.78 -13.79 -16.63
CA SER A 112 9.87 -14.74 -16.85
C SER A 112 9.35 -15.98 -17.57
N SER A 113 10.01 -16.38 -18.66
CA SER A 113 9.54 -17.46 -19.52
C SER A 113 9.58 -18.82 -18.81
N GLY A 114 8.43 -19.27 -18.31
CA GLY A 114 8.21 -20.66 -17.87
C GLY A 114 8.16 -20.90 -16.36
N THR A 115 8.59 -19.96 -15.51
CA THR A 115 8.61 -20.14 -14.05
C THR A 115 8.01 -18.94 -13.31
N LEU A 116 7.09 -19.16 -12.38
CA LEU A 116 6.53 -18.09 -11.55
C LEU A 116 7.31 -17.86 -10.25
N THR A 117 8.46 -18.51 -10.09
CA THR A 117 9.28 -18.47 -8.87
C THR A 117 10.74 -18.68 -9.21
N LEU A 118 11.64 -18.17 -8.36
CA LEU A 118 13.03 -18.59 -8.36
C LEU A 118 13.20 -19.81 -7.46
N ASN A 119 13.80 -20.88 -8.01
CA ASN A 119 13.94 -22.17 -7.34
C ASN A 119 15.12 -22.19 -6.34
N ASP A 120 16.07 -21.28 -6.50
CA ASP A 120 17.29 -21.22 -5.72
C ASP A 120 17.36 -19.91 -4.91
N ASP A 121 17.69 -20.05 -3.62
CA ASP A 121 17.80 -18.94 -2.68
C ASP A 121 18.90 -17.94 -3.07
N THR A 122 19.99 -18.46 -3.64
CA THR A 122 21.11 -17.64 -4.11
C THR A 122 20.71 -16.81 -5.32
N LEU A 123 20.01 -17.41 -6.29
CA LEU A 123 19.43 -16.70 -7.44
C LEU A 123 18.43 -15.64 -6.97
N ALA A 124 17.60 -15.94 -5.97
CA ALA A 124 16.67 -14.97 -5.40
C ALA A 124 17.39 -13.77 -4.77
N LYS A 125 18.50 -13.99 -4.06
CA LYS A 125 19.34 -12.91 -3.52
C LYS A 125 19.97 -12.06 -4.64
N TYR A 126 20.54 -12.68 -5.67
CA TYR A 126 21.10 -11.94 -6.81
C TYR A 126 20.03 -11.12 -7.52
N CYS A 127 18.86 -11.70 -7.81
CA CYS A 127 17.79 -10.97 -8.46
C CYS A 127 17.23 -9.83 -7.63
N LEU A 128 17.04 -10.01 -6.32
CA LEU A 128 16.58 -8.93 -5.46
C LEU A 128 17.61 -7.80 -5.37
N SER A 129 18.90 -8.13 -5.37
CA SER A 129 19.99 -7.15 -5.44
C SER A 129 20.01 -6.41 -6.79
N ASP A 130 19.80 -7.10 -7.91
CA ASP A 130 19.76 -6.46 -9.23
C ASP A 130 18.54 -5.54 -9.39
N ILE A 131 17.37 -5.95 -8.90
CA ILE A 131 16.15 -5.13 -8.87
C ILE A 131 16.38 -3.84 -8.08
N THR A 132 16.94 -3.94 -6.88
CA THR A 132 17.18 -2.76 -6.03
C THR A 132 18.20 -1.81 -6.64
N GLN A 133 19.28 -2.33 -7.23
CA GLN A 133 20.26 -1.48 -7.91
C GLN A 133 19.69 -0.78 -9.15
N LEU A 134 18.77 -1.42 -9.89
CA LEU A 134 18.05 -0.76 -10.98
C LEU A 134 17.18 0.40 -10.49
N LEU A 135 16.47 0.20 -9.38
CA LEU A 135 15.61 1.22 -8.78
C LEU A 135 16.44 2.38 -8.20
N GLU A 136 17.48 2.09 -7.44
CA GLU A 136 18.40 3.08 -6.87
C GLU A 136 19.10 3.90 -7.95
N ALA A 137 19.49 3.25 -9.05
CA ALA A 137 20.11 3.93 -10.19
C ALA A 137 19.20 4.99 -10.83
N GLN A 138 17.88 4.85 -10.64
CA GLN A 138 16.85 5.80 -11.09
C GLN A 138 16.36 6.73 -9.96
N GLY A 139 17.07 6.79 -8.82
CA GLY A 139 16.79 7.71 -7.72
C GLY A 139 15.84 7.18 -6.66
N SER A 140 15.54 5.88 -6.67
CA SER A 140 14.72 5.27 -5.63
C SER A 140 15.43 5.21 -4.27
N TYR A 141 14.65 5.03 -3.20
CA TYR A 141 15.16 4.94 -1.83
C TYR A 141 16.11 3.75 -1.63
N ASN A 142 17.26 3.97 -1.02
CA ASN A 142 18.32 2.97 -0.88
C ASN A 142 18.08 1.92 0.21
N GLN A 143 17.04 2.07 1.04
CA GLN A 143 16.62 1.07 2.03
C GLN A 143 15.21 0.54 1.71
N LEU A 144 14.87 0.43 0.43
CA LEU A 144 13.55 0.02 -0.03
C LEU A 144 13.07 -1.32 0.54
N LEU A 145 13.97 -2.30 0.61
CA LEU A 145 13.64 -3.64 1.08
C LEU A 145 13.22 -3.64 2.55
N GLU A 146 13.92 -2.89 3.39
CA GLU A 146 13.59 -2.71 4.81
C GLU A 146 12.27 -1.95 4.95
N LEU A 147 12.15 -0.82 4.23
CA LEU A 147 10.95 0.02 4.23
C LEU A 147 9.68 -0.76 3.88
N CYS A 148 9.78 -1.66 2.89
CA CYS A 148 8.64 -2.45 2.40
C CYS A 148 8.58 -3.87 2.95
N SER A 149 9.47 -4.25 3.87
CA SER A 149 9.55 -5.60 4.44
C SER A 149 9.66 -6.72 3.38
N ILE A 150 10.44 -6.46 2.32
CA ILE A 150 10.67 -7.40 1.22
C ILE A 150 12.01 -8.09 1.41
N ASN A 151 12.03 -9.41 1.23
CA ASN A 151 13.26 -10.21 1.27
C ASN A 151 13.31 -11.22 0.12
N HIS A 152 14.41 -11.95 -0.01
CA HIS A 152 14.64 -12.87 -1.12
C HIS A 152 13.60 -14.01 -1.19
N THR A 153 13.00 -14.42 -0.06
CA THR A 153 11.96 -15.46 -0.05
C THR A 153 10.70 -15.00 -0.80
N ASN A 154 10.45 -13.68 -0.89
CA ASN A 154 9.37 -13.11 -1.72
C ASN A 154 9.53 -13.42 -3.22
N LEU A 155 10.72 -13.80 -3.70
CA LEU A 155 10.94 -14.17 -5.11
C LEU A 155 10.83 -15.68 -5.34
N THR A 156 10.80 -16.46 -4.26
CA THR A 156 10.71 -17.92 -4.31
C THR A 156 9.25 -18.37 -4.27
N ARG A 157 9.05 -19.70 -4.15
CA ARG A 157 7.73 -20.30 -3.89
C ARG A 157 7.29 -20.22 -2.43
N ALA A 158 8.24 -19.98 -1.54
CA ALA A 158 8.06 -20.10 -0.09
C ALA A 158 7.32 -21.41 0.27
N SER A 159 6.14 -21.33 0.90
CA SER A 159 5.39 -22.51 1.31
C SER A 159 4.36 -23.03 0.29
N CYS A 160 4.09 -22.30 -0.81
CA CYS A 160 3.08 -22.74 -1.78
C CYS A 160 3.51 -24.05 -2.50
N PRO A 161 2.64 -25.07 -2.57
CA PRO A 161 2.98 -26.37 -3.16
C PRO A 161 2.97 -26.38 -4.70
N LEU A 162 2.39 -25.37 -5.35
CA LEU A 162 2.18 -25.33 -6.79
C LEU A 162 2.87 -24.12 -7.40
N VAL A 163 3.80 -24.36 -8.32
CA VAL A 163 4.60 -23.32 -9.00
C VAL A 163 4.73 -23.52 -10.50
N ASP A 164 4.44 -24.73 -10.99
CA ASP A 164 4.47 -25.09 -12.39
C ASP A 164 3.25 -24.50 -13.12
N LEU A 165 3.49 -23.79 -14.23
CA LEU A 165 2.45 -23.10 -14.98
C LEU A 165 1.35 -24.05 -15.46
N THR A 166 1.71 -25.23 -15.97
CA THR A 166 0.73 -26.20 -16.49
C THR A 166 -0.15 -26.74 -15.36
N GLN A 167 0.44 -27.07 -14.21
CA GLN A 167 -0.33 -27.51 -13.04
C GLN A 167 -1.24 -26.41 -12.47
N ILE A 168 -0.74 -25.18 -12.39
CA ILE A 168 -1.52 -24.02 -11.94
C ILE A 168 -2.71 -23.82 -12.86
N GLU A 169 -2.49 -23.82 -14.16
CA GLU A 169 -3.54 -23.63 -15.14
C GLU A 169 -4.63 -24.71 -15.10
N ASN A 170 -4.29 -25.94 -14.68
CA ASN A 170 -5.27 -27.02 -14.56
C ASN A 170 -6.14 -26.91 -13.28
N ILE A 171 -5.61 -26.28 -12.23
CA ILE A 171 -6.31 -26.14 -10.93
C ILE A 171 -7.08 -24.83 -10.87
N LEU A 172 -6.51 -23.79 -11.47
CA LEU A 172 -7.04 -22.44 -11.43
C LEU A 172 -8.23 -22.31 -12.40
N ASN A 173 -9.33 -21.74 -11.93
CA ASN A 173 -10.42 -21.33 -12.82
C ASN A 173 -9.98 -20.10 -13.63
N LYS A 174 -9.23 -20.35 -14.72
CA LYS A 174 -8.58 -19.34 -15.56
C LYS A 174 -9.54 -18.25 -16.01
N SER A 175 -10.73 -18.67 -16.46
CA SER A 175 -11.77 -17.76 -16.91
C SER A 175 -12.24 -16.84 -15.77
N LYS A 176 -12.56 -17.40 -14.59
CA LYS A 176 -12.99 -16.60 -13.44
C LYS A 176 -11.92 -15.58 -13.02
N VAL A 177 -10.68 -16.02 -12.80
CA VAL A 177 -9.62 -15.11 -12.33
C VAL A 177 -9.30 -14.04 -13.37
N PHE A 178 -9.18 -14.42 -14.64
CA PHE A 178 -8.84 -13.47 -15.69
C PHE A 178 -9.96 -12.44 -15.92
N GLU A 179 -11.22 -12.89 -16.05
CA GLU A 179 -12.34 -11.96 -16.30
C GLU A 179 -12.62 -11.04 -15.12
N SER A 180 -12.45 -11.52 -13.88
CA SER A 180 -12.58 -10.68 -12.69
C SER A 180 -11.47 -9.65 -12.54
N CYS A 181 -10.28 -9.88 -13.12
CA CYS A 181 -9.10 -9.06 -12.85
C CYS A 181 -8.55 -8.27 -14.06
N LYS A 182 -8.89 -8.64 -15.30
CA LYS A 182 -8.31 -8.04 -16.52
C LYS A 182 -8.47 -6.53 -16.59
N ARG A 183 -9.53 -5.97 -15.97
CA ARG A 183 -9.75 -4.54 -15.85
C ARG A 183 -10.27 -4.22 -14.46
N ILE A 184 -9.41 -3.57 -13.67
CA ILE A 184 -9.79 -3.11 -12.34
C ILE A 184 -10.35 -1.69 -12.44
N ASP A 185 -11.60 -1.53 -12.01
CA ASP A 185 -12.13 -0.26 -11.51
C ASP A 185 -11.84 -0.21 -10.02
N PRO A 186 -10.93 0.67 -9.55
CA PRO A 186 -10.50 0.64 -8.16
C PRO A 186 -11.61 0.99 -7.16
N VAL A 187 -12.63 1.76 -7.57
CA VAL A 187 -13.79 2.06 -6.71
C VAL A 187 -14.62 0.80 -6.51
N LYS A 188 -14.91 0.08 -7.59
CA LYS A 188 -15.65 -1.18 -7.54
C LYS A 188 -14.86 -2.26 -6.82
N GLU A 189 -13.57 -2.38 -7.07
CA GLU A 189 -12.72 -3.37 -6.42
C GLU A 189 -12.64 -3.14 -4.91
N CYS A 190 -12.58 -1.88 -4.46
CA CYS A 190 -12.59 -1.58 -3.02
C CYS A 190 -13.92 -1.91 -2.34
N SER A 191 -15.02 -1.88 -3.09
CA SER A 191 -16.38 -2.11 -2.59
C SER A 191 -16.78 -3.59 -2.64
N HIS A 192 -16.55 -4.25 -3.79
CA HIS A 192 -17.03 -5.60 -4.09
C HIS A 192 -15.93 -6.66 -4.03
N ARG A 193 -14.66 -6.27 -4.19
CA ARG A 193 -13.48 -7.16 -4.15
C ARG A 193 -13.58 -8.34 -5.11
N GLU A 194 -14.11 -8.13 -6.32
CA GLU A 194 -14.35 -9.23 -7.26
C GLU A 194 -13.04 -9.91 -7.67
N CYS A 195 -12.01 -9.13 -7.99
CA CYS A 195 -10.70 -9.68 -8.34
C CYS A 195 -9.99 -10.28 -7.13
N GLU A 196 -9.92 -9.57 -5.99
CA GLU A 196 -9.27 -10.10 -4.78
C GLU A 196 -9.94 -11.39 -4.29
N ASN A 197 -11.27 -11.50 -4.37
CA ASN A 197 -11.99 -12.73 -4.01
C ASN A 197 -11.64 -13.86 -4.99
N ALA A 198 -11.60 -13.59 -6.30
CA ALA A 198 -11.22 -14.59 -7.30
C ALA A 198 -9.77 -15.10 -7.10
N ILE A 199 -8.85 -14.18 -6.77
CA ILE A 199 -7.45 -14.50 -6.44
C ILE A 199 -7.38 -15.34 -5.16
N THR A 200 -8.11 -14.94 -4.12
CA THR A 200 -8.12 -15.62 -2.81
C THR A 200 -8.70 -17.03 -2.94
N ASP A 201 -9.82 -17.19 -3.64
CA ASP A 201 -10.41 -18.50 -3.94
C ASP A 201 -9.41 -19.41 -4.65
N ALA A 202 -8.71 -18.88 -5.65
CA ALA A 202 -7.70 -19.62 -6.39
C ALA A 202 -6.52 -20.03 -5.48
N ALA A 203 -6.04 -19.12 -4.64
CA ALA A 203 -4.97 -19.40 -3.68
C ALA A 203 -5.37 -20.47 -2.65
N ILE A 204 -6.60 -20.43 -2.14
CA ILE A 204 -7.14 -21.46 -1.24
C ILE A 204 -7.16 -22.81 -1.94
N ASN A 205 -7.68 -22.88 -3.17
CA ASN A 205 -7.71 -24.13 -3.93
C ASN A 205 -6.30 -24.69 -4.20
N MET A 206 -5.32 -23.81 -4.43
CA MET A 206 -3.91 -24.20 -4.59
C MET A 206 -3.29 -24.70 -3.28
N ALA A 207 -3.64 -24.09 -2.15
CA ALA A 207 -3.17 -24.48 -0.82
C ALA A 207 -3.79 -25.80 -0.33
N SER A 208 -5.03 -26.11 -0.73
CA SER A 208 -5.91 -27.14 -0.16
C SER A 208 -5.44 -28.59 -0.24
N LYS A 209 -4.26 -28.88 -0.82
CA LYS A 209 -3.63 -30.20 -0.77
C LYS A 209 -2.90 -30.49 0.56
N ASN A 210 -2.59 -29.45 1.33
CA ASN A 210 -2.02 -29.52 2.68
C ASN A 210 -2.88 -28.64 3.59
N TYR A 211 -3.20 -29.06 4.81
CA TYR A 211 -3.98 -28.26 5.77
C TYR A 211 -3.65 -26.75 5.68
N SER A 212 -4.61 -25.94 5.24
CA SER A 212 -4.37 -24.56 4.80
C SER A 212 -4.01 -23.64 5.98
N VAL A 213 -2.71 -23.43 6.22
CA VAL A 213 -2.20 -22.41 7.14
C VAL A 213 -2.29 -21.04 6.47
N PRO A 214 -2.65 -19.94 7.18
CA PRO A 214 -2.76 -18.61 6.59
C PRO A 214 -1.56 -18.17 5.75
N ASP A 215 -0.33 -18.42 6.23
CA ASP A 215 0.90 -18.05 5.53
C ASP A 215 1.03 -18.74 4.15
N MET A 216 0.57 -19.99 4.04
CA MET A 216 0.58 -20.75 2.78
C MET A 216 -0.43 -20.20 1.76
N ILE A 217 -1.59 -19.72 2.25
CA ILE A 217 -2.57 -19.06 1.38
C ILE A 217 -1.96 -17.77 0.81
N ASP A 218 -1.26 -16.98 1.64
CA ASP A 218 -0.59 -15.76 1.18
C ASP A 218 0.55 -16.03 0.20
N ASP A 219 1.32 -17.10 0.40
CA ASP A 219 2.34 -17.52 -0.57
C ASP A 219 1.72 -17.97 -1.90
N CYS A 220 0.63 -18.76 -1.86
CA CYS A 220 -0.07 -19.14 -3.09
C CYS A 220 -0.78 -17.96 -3.77
N ARG A 221 -1.22 -16.95 -3.00
CA ARG A 221 -1.75 -15.70 -3.54
C ARG A 221 -0.72 -14.98 -4.41
N LYS A 222 0.54 -14.93 -3.99
CA LYS A 222 1.63 -14.38 -4.82
C LYS A 222 1.80 -15.16 -6.12
N ILE A 223 1.69 -16.49 -6.09
CA ILE A 223 1.77 -17.31 -7.30
C ILE A 223 0.62 -16.98 -8.28
N VAL A 224 -0.60 -16.81 -7.78
CA VAL A 224 -1.75 -16.40 -8.61
C VAL A 224 -1.53 -15.03 -9.23
N LEU A 225 -0.98 -14.06 -8.48
CA LEU A 225 -0.66 -12.73 -8.99
C LEU A 225 0.39 -12.77 -10.10
N ARG A 226 1.43 -13.60 -9.95
CA ARG A 226 2.47 -13.79 -10.99
C ARG A 226 1.90 -14.48 -12.22
N TRP A 227 1.03 -15.48 -12.04
CA TRP A 227 0.30 -16.10 -13.15
C TRP A 227 -0.54 -15.06 -13.89
N LEU A 228 -1.30 -14.23 -13.18
CA LEU A 228 -2.11 -13.17 -13.78
C LEU A 228 -1.24 -12.17 -14.55
N ALA A 229 -0.11 -11.76 -13.97
CA ALA A 229 0.86 -10.90 -14.65
C ALA A 229 1.46 -11.54 -15.90
N SER A 230 1.59 -12.87 -15.97
CA SER A 230 2.03 -13.58 -17.19
C SER A 230 1.01 -13.55 -18.34
N LYS A 231 -0.25 -13.19 -18.05
CA LYS A 231 -1.36 -13.12 -19.02
C LYS A 231 -1.68 -11.70 -19.48
N LEU A 232 -0.98 -10.71 -18.95
CA LEU A 232 -1.22 -9.30 -19.19
C LEU A 232 0.06 -8.63 -19.69
N GLU A 233 -0.09 -7.53 -20.42
CA GLU A 233 1.03 -6.63 -20.69
C GLU A 233 1.55 -6.03 -19.37
N PRO A 234 2.87 -5.81 -19.21
CA PRO A 234 3.45 -5.34 -17.95
C PRO A 234 2.78 -4.10 -17.36
N SER A 235 2.40 -3.13 -18.20
CA SER A 235 1.70 -1.91 -17.75
C SER A 235 0.29 -2.18 -17.23
N ASP A 236 -0.43 -3.11 -17.86
CA ASP A 236 -1.78 -3.47 -17.44
C ASP A 236 -1.74 -4.35 -16.20
N ALA A 237 -0.78 -5.27 -16.12
CA ALA A 237 -0.49 -6.03 -14.91
C ALA A 237 -0.19 -5.12 -13.72
N SER A 238 0.61 -4.06 -13.93
CA SER A 238 0.89 -3.05 -12.89
C SER A 238 -0.39 -2.37 -12.40
N LYS A 239 -1.27 -1.92 -13.30
CA LYS A 239 -2.55 -1.31 -12.90
C LYS A 239 -3.43 -2.28 -12.11
N VAL A 240 -3.52 -3.54 -12.55
CA VAL A 240 -4.34 -4.57 -11.90
C VAL A 240 -3.81 -4.87 -10.49
N LEU A 241 -2.53 -5.22 -10.36
CA LEU A 241 -1.91 -5.59 -9.07
C LEU A 241 -1.90 -4.40 -8.09
N ARG A 242 -1.64 -3.17 -8.55
CA ARG A 242 -1.77 -1.96 -7.73
C ARG A 242 -3.22 -1.71 -7.29
N GLY A 243 -4.18 -1.88 -8.20
CA GLY A 243 -5.59 -1.69 -7.91
C GLY A 243 -6.09 -2.64 -6.83
N THR A 244 -5.78 -3.92 -6.96
CA THR A 244 -6.14 -4.96 -5.98
C THR A 244 -5.49 -4.69 -4.60
N SER A 245 -4.22 -4.28 -4.56
CA SER A 245 -3.52 -4.01 -3.30
C SER A 245 -3.97 -2.73 -2.59
N SER A 246 -4.24 -1.65 -3.35
CA SER A 246 -4.66 -0.35 -2.82
C SER A 246 -5.89 -0.44 -1.91
N CYS A 247 -6.84 -1.32 -2.24
CA CYS A 247 -8.06 -1.51 -1.47
C CYS A 247 -7.85 -2.19 -0.11
N LYS A 248 -6.86 -3.09 0.00
CA LYS A 248 -6.50 -3.74 1.27
C LYS A 248 -5.87 -2.74 2.23
N ILE A 249 -4.99 -1.89 1.70
CA ILE A 249 -4.23 -0.87 2.44
C ILE A 249 -5.15 0.21 3.05
N ASN A 250 -6.23 0.54 2.36
CA ASN A 250 -7.19 1.55 2.80
C ASN A 250 -7.99 1.21 4.07
N LYS A 251 -7.89 -0.03 4.60
CA LYS A 251 -8.67 -0.48 5.76
C LYS A 251 -7.93 -0.41 7.09
N VAL A 252 -6.61 -0.22 7.07
CA VAL A 252 -5.76 -0.25 8.28
C VAL A 252 -5.17 1.15 8.52
N CYS A 253 -5.06 1.56 9.77
CA CYS A 253 -4.27 2.75 10.12
C CYS A 253 -2.78 2.39 10.12
N PRO A 254 -1.94 3.00 9.26
CA PRO A 254 -0.51 2.71 9.24
C PRO A 254 0.28 3.51 10.29
N LEU A 255 -0.33 4.47 10.98
CA LEU A 255 0.35 5.36 11.93
C LEU A 255 0.62 4.64 13.25
N VAL A 256 1.81 4.84 13.78
CA VAL A 256 2.21 4.37 15.10
C VAL A 256 1.83 5.45 16.11
N PHE A 257 0.95 5.11 17.06
CA PHE A 257 0.51 6.03 18.11
C PHE A 257 1.52 6.06 19.27
N PRO A 258 2.21 7.20 19.53
CA PRO A 258 3.06 7.34 20.71
C PRO A 258 2.26 7.27 22.02
N ASP A 259 2.97 7.29 23.15
CA ASP A 259 2.34 7.33 24.48
C ASP A 259 1.46 8.58 24.64
N THR A 260 0.20 8.38 25.08
CA THR A 260 -0.83 9.42 25.19
C THR A 260 -0.86 10.12 26.55
N LYS A 261 0.08 9.88 27.47
CA LYS A 261 0.07 10.44 28.85
C LYS A 261 -0.01 11.96 28.90
N ASN A 262 0.69 12.64 27.99
CA ASN A 262 0.66 14.11 27.95
C ASN A 262 -0.72 14.62 27.54
N VAL A 263 -1.34 13.96 26.55
CA VAL A 263 -2.70 14.28 26.10
C VAL A 263 -3.71 13.95 27.20
N SER A 264 -3.61 12.80 27.86
CA SER A 264 -4.52 12.44 28.95
C SER A 264 -4.37 13.33 30.17
N LYS A 265 -3.15 13.80 30.48
CA LYS A 265 -2.95 14.79 31.53
C LYS A 265 -3.59 16.13 31.15
N ALA A 266 -3.45 16.60 29.92
CA ALA A 266 -3.97 17.90 29.51
C ALA A 266 -5.49 17.91 29.28
N CYS A 267 -6.04 16.84 28.71
CA CYS A 267 -7.43 16.71 28.29
C CYS A 267 -8.28 15.78 29.18
N GLY A 268 -7.70 15.23 30.25
CA GLY A 268 -8.39 14.32 31.15
C GLY A 268 -9.51 15.00 31.94
N ASN A 269 -10.38 14.17 32.52
CA ASN A 269 -11.66 14.57 33.11
C ASN A 269 -11.57 15.61 34.25
N THR A 270 -10.38 15.85 34.80
CA THR A 270 -10.15 16.79 35.91
C THR A 270 -9.61 18.15 35.47
N ASN A 271 -9.25 18.34 34.19
CA ASN A 271 -8.63 19.56 33.69
C ASN A 271 -9.54 20.34 32.73
N ASN A 272 -9.84 21.60 33.09
CA ASN A 272 -10.78 22.46 32.36
C ASN A 272 -10.12 23.47 31.40
N ASN A 273 -8.79 23.46 31.26
CA ASN A 273 -8.12 24.39 30.34
C ASN A 273 -8.12 23.84 28.90
N GLN A 274 -9.16 24.21 28.16
CA GLN A 274 -9.36 23.82 26.77
C GLN A 274 -8.15 24.17 25.88
N THR A 275 -7.54 25.34 26.07
CA THR A 275 -6.39 25.78 25.27
C THR A 275 -5.22 24.82 25.43
N THR A 276 -4.84 24.50 26.68
CA THR A 276 -3.74 23.56 26.95
C THR A 276 -4.02 22.16 26.41
N CYS A 277 -5.27 21.71 26.51
CA CYS A 277 -5.68 20.43 25.91
C CYS A 277 -5.49 20.44 24.40
N CYS A 278 -6.00 21.47 23.70
CA CYS A 278 -5.93 21.53 22.24
C CYS A 278 -4.50 21.73 21.72
N ASP A 279 -3.68 22.55 22.37
CA ASP A 279 -2.27 22.73 21.98
C ASP A 279 -1.48 21.41 22.12
N THR A 280 -1.73 20.67 23.21
CA THR A 280 -1.09 19.37 23.45
C THR A 280 -1.55 18.33 22.42
N LEU A 281 -2.84 18.35 22.07
CA LEU A 281 -3.43 17.48 21.09
C LEU A 281 -2.90 17.77 19.68
N GLU A 282 -2.80 19.04 19.29
CA GLU A 282 -2.25 19.48 18.01
C GLU A 282 -0.81 19.00 17.85
N HIS A 283 0.05 19.26 18.84
CA HIS A 283 1.43 18.80 18.81
C HIS A 283 1.55 17.27 18.76
N TYR A 284 0.62 16.54 19.39
CA TYR A 284 0.57 15.08 19.28
C TYR A 284 0.19 14.64 17.86
N ILE A 285 -0.81 15.28 17.24
CA ILE A 285 -1.26 14.98 15.88
C ILE A 285 -0.18 15.34 14.85
N THR A 286 0.54 16.45 15.01
CA THR A 286 1.69 16.79 14.13
C THR A 286 2.72 15.67 14.09
N LYS A 287 3.05 15.08 15.24
CA LYS A 287 3.94 13.90 15.31
C LYS A 287 3.40 12.67 14.60
N LEU A 288 2.08 12.56 14.45
CA LEU A 288 1.47 11.50 13.66
C LEU A 288 1.56 11.81 12.16
N GLN A 289 1.28 13.06 11.76
CA GLN A 289 1.37 13.52 10.37
C GLN A 289 2.79 13.34 9.80
N ASP A 290 3.81 13.63 10.60
CA ASP A 290 5.22 13.51 10.21
C ASP A 290 5.66 12.06 9.91
N GLN A 291 4.83 11.04 10.18
CA GLN A 291 5.21 9.65 9.95
C GLN A 291 4.96 9.20 8.50
N SER A 292 3.79 9.51 7.93
CA SER A 292 3.36 8.93 6.65
C SER A 292 2.25 9.76 6.03
N PHE A 293 2.21 9.80 4.71
CA PHE A 293 0.99 10.09 3.97
C PHE A 293 0.02 8.93 4.17
N ILE A 294 -1.24 9.26 4.40
CA ILE A 294 -2.33 8.30 4.52
C ILE A 294 -3.49 8.73 3.63
N THR A 295 -4.27 7.77 3.15
CA THR A 295 -5.48 8.07 2.39
C THR A 295 -6.61 8.55 3.29
N ASN A 296 -7.65 9.16 2.71
CA ASN A 296 -8.84 9.57 3.47
C ASN A 296 -9.51 8.39 4.21
N LEU A 297 -9.49 7.19 3.61
CA LEU A 297 -10.03 5.99 4.25
C LEU A 297 -9.14 5.53 5.43
N GLN A 298 -7.82 5.58 5.27
CA GLN A 298 -6.90 5.29 6.37
C GLN A 298 -7.02 6.32 7.50
N ALA A 299 -7.26 7.60 7.17
CA ALA A 299 -7.46 8.65 8.16
C ALA A 299 -8.68 8.36 9.07
N ILE A 300 -9.75 7.77 8.53
CA ILE A 300 -10.90 7.33 9.33
C ILE A 300 -10.50 6.23 10.31
N SER A 301 -9.76 5.22 9.82
CA SER A 301 -9.23 4.16 10.69
C SER A 301 -8.28 4.71 11.75
N CYS A 302 -7.41 5.67 11.40
CA CYS A 302 -6.46 6.29 12.31
C CYS A 302 -7.14 7.14 13.38
N ALA A 303 -8.11 7.97 13.00
CA ALA A 303 -8.91 8.73 13.96
C ALA A 303 -9.65 7.78 14.93
N SER A 304 -10.19 6.67 14.41
CA SER A 304 -10.86 5.67 15.25
C SER A 304 -9.91 4.99 16.24
N SER A 305 -8.73 4.57 15.78
CA SER A 305 -7.69 4.00 16.64
C SER A 305 -7.19 4.99 17.70
N PHE A 306 -7.03 6.26 17.32
CA PHE A 306 -6.62 7.29 18.25
C PHE A 306 -7.69 7.56 19.31
N ALA A 307 -8.96 7.67 18.91
CA ALA A 307 -10.07 7.83 19.85
C ALA A 307 -10.13 6.68 20.87
N ALA A 308 -9.94 5.44 20.41
CA ALA A 308 -9.86 4.28 21.30
C ALA A 308 -8.65 4.34 22.26
N SER A 309 -7.50 4.84 21.80
CA SER A 309 -6.31 5.05 22.64
C SER A 309 -6.56 6.11 23.73
N LEU A 310 -7.22 7.22 23.39
CA LEU A 310 -7.58 8.28 24.33
C LEU A 310 -8.58 7.80 25.39
N GLN A 311 -9.58 7.02 24.98
CA GLN A 311 -10.55 6.41 25.91
C GLN A 311 -9.85 5.48 26.91
N LYS A 312 -8.91 4.64 26.45
CA LYS A 312 -8.08 3.80 27.33
C LYS A 312 -7.22 4.63 28.29
N ALA A 313 -6.88 5.86 27.93
CA ALA A 313 -6.12 6.79 28.74
C ALA A 313 -6.99 7.70 29.62
N ASN A 314 -8.27 7.36 29.84
CA ASN A 314 -9.24 8.10 30.67
C ASN A 314 -9.60 9.52 30.18
N VAL A 315 -9.47 9.78 28.88
CA VAL A 315 -10.04 10.98 28.25
C VAL A 315 -11.47 10.65 27.79
N SER A 316 -12.48 11.10 28.55
CA SER A 316 -13.89 10.83 28.21
C SER A 316 -14.57 11.94 27.41
N ILE A 317 -13.95 13.14 27.37
CA ILE A 317 -14.45 14.28 26.61
C ILE A 317 -14.22 14.08 25.10
N ASN A 318 -15.11 14.62 24.27
CA ASN A 318 -14.94 14.59 22.83
C ASN A 318 -13.93 15.65 22.37
N VAL A 319 -12.63 15.35 22.50
CA VAL A 319 -11.55 16.26 22.12
C VAL A 319 -11.56 16.62 20.63
N TYR A 320 -12.14 15.77 19.77
CA TYR A 320 -12.27 16.05 18.35
C TYR A 320 -13.19 17.25 18.10
N ASP A 321 -14.35 17.29 18.74
CA ASP A 321 -15.29 18.40 18.62
C ASP A 321 -14.75 19.67 19.29
N ILE A 322 -14.16 19.52 20.48
CA ILE A 322 -13.66 20.63 21.30
C ILE A 322 -12.49 21.35 20.62
N CYS A 323 -11.54 20.58 20.06
CA CYS A 323 -10.35 21.11 19.40
C CYS A 323 -10.51 21.21 17.89
N ARG A 324 -11.70 20.89 17.35
CA ARG A 324 -12.03 20.94 15.91
C ARG A 324 -11.11 20.09 15.04
N VAL A 325 -10.69 18.94 15.55
CA VAL A 325 -9.85 17.97 14.82
C VAL A 325 -10.66 17.35 13.68
N LYS A 326 -10.10 17.37 12.48
CA LYS A 326 -10.65 16.83 11.24
C LYS A 326 -9.83 15.61 10.80
N LEU A 327 -10.43 14.76 9.96
CA LEU A 327 -9.74 13.59 9.37
C LEU A 327 -8.44 14.00 8.65
N LYS A 328 -8.54 15.14 7.98
CA LYS A 328 -7.51 15.84 7.23
C LYS A 328 -6.26 16.15 8.10
N ASP A 329 -6.44 16.34 9.40
CA ASP A 329 -5.36 16.61 10.35
C ASP A 329 -4.52 15.36 10.66
N PHE A 330 -4.93 14.15 10.23
CA PHE A 330 -4.10 12.95 10.32
C PHE A 330 -3.20 12.74 9.09
N SER A 331 -3.31 13.59 8.06
CA SER A 331 -2.53 13.51 6.82
C SER A 331 -1.75 14.80 6.57
N LEU A 332 -0.58 14.69 5.95
CA LEU A 332 0.18 15.84 5.45
C LEU A 332 -0.49 16.52 4.24
N GLN A 333 -1.51 15.89 3.64
CA GLN A 333 -2.24 16.43 2.49
C GLN A 333 -3.22 17.55 2.84
N GLY A 334 -3.47 17.80 4.13
CA GLY A 334 -4.38 18.84 4.60
C GLY A 334 -5.83 18.49 4.33
#